data_AF-A0A2N2SZN1-F1
#
_entry.id   AF-A0A2N2SZN1-F1
#
_cell.length_a   1.000
_cell.length_b   1.000
_cell.length_c   1.000
_cell.angle_alpha   90.00
_cell.angle_beta   90.00
_cell.angle_gamma   90.00
#
_symmetry.space_group_name_H-M   'P 1'
#
loop_
_entity.id
_entity.type
_entity.pdbx_description
1 polymer ?
#
loop_
_entity_poly.entity_id
_entity_poly.type
_entity_poly.pdbx_seq_one_letter_code
_entity_poly.pdbx_strand_id
1 'polypeptide(L)'
;MPSISTPSPSTDSARINLRTSPEVKALIERAAALMGSTVSSYISQTMYETSQRVVAEQDTLTLSDRDRDAFLNALENPAKPTQVLIDLMKLSA
;
A
#
# COMPACT_ATOMS: atom_id res chain seq x y z
N MET A 1 -34.82 18.92 14.18
CA MET A 1 -33.80 18.97 13.11
C MET A 1 -32.52 18.32 13.63
N PRO A 2 -31.94 17.32 12.93
CA PRO A 2 -30.66 16.76 13.33
C PRO A 2 -29.53 17.61 12.75
N SER A 3 -28.69 18.15 13.63
CA SER A 3 -27.47 18.87 13.27
C SER A 3 -26.43 17.88 12.75
N ILE A 4 -26.02 18.03 11.49
CA ILE A 4 -24.94 17.25 10.88
C ILE A 4 -23.65 18.00 11.19
N SER A 5 -22.89 17.54 12.18
CA SER A 5 -21.53 18.03 12.40
C SER A 5 -20.65 17.54 11.25
N THR A 6 -20.26 18.44 10.35
CA THR A 6 -19.17 18.20 9.40
C THR A 6 -17.88 17.93 10.18
N PRO A 7 -17.11 16.87 9.89
CA PRO A 7 -15.80 16.69 10.48
C PRO A 7 -14.89 17.81 9.94
N SER A 8 -14.43 18.69 10.84
CA SER A 8 -13.31 19.57 10.54
C SER A 8 -12.09 18.71 10.18
N PRO A 9 -11.29 19.08 9.16
CA PRO A 9 -10.02 18.41 8.93
C PRO A 9 -9.15 18.64 10.17
N SER A 10 -9.01 17.64 11.01
CA SER A 10 -8.07 17.69 12.12
C SER A 10 -6.67 17.73 11.50
N THR A 11 -6.00 18.87 11.65
CA THR A 11 -4.57 19.03 11.38
C THR A 11 -3.77 18.29 12.45
N ASP A 12 -4.11 17.04 12.75
CA ASP A 12 -3.43 16.25 13.76
C ASP A 12 -2.10 15.77 13.20
N SER A 13 -1.02 16.42 13.64
CA SER A 13 0.34 16.01 13.31
C SER A 13 0.62 14.64 13.94
N ALA A 14 0.69 13.59 13.14
CA ALA A 14 1.15 12.28 13.59
C ALA A 14 2.68 12.31 13.78
N ARG A 15 3.17 11.78 14.91
CA ARG A 15 4.60 11.72 15.22
C ARG A 15 5.11 10.29 15.17
N ILE A 16 6.25 10.10 14.51
CA ILE A 16 6.99 8.82 14.49
C ILE A 16 8.18 8.97 15.44
N ASN A 17 8.23 8.15 16.49
CA ASN A 17 9.38 8.08 17.40
C ASN A 17 10.21 6.85 17.04
N LEU A 18 11.46 7.06 16.61
CA LEU A 18 12.37 5.99 16.19
C LEU A 18 13.60 5.95 17.07
N ARG A 19 13.93 4.76 17.59
CA ARG A 19 15.23 4.47 18.21
C ARG A 19 16.11 3.79 17.17
N THR A 20 17.38 4.19 17.11
CA THR A 20 18.34 3.63 16.14
C THR A 20 19.74 3.61 16.74
N SER A 21 20.67 2.89 16.08
CA SER A 21 22.08 2.88 16.48
C SER A 21 22.79 4.18 16.07
N PRO A 22 23.90 4.55 16.74
CA PRO A 22 24.70 5.71 16.35
C PRO A 22 25.22 5.64 14.92
N GLU A 23 25.58 4.44 14.45
CA GLU A 23 26.07 4.21 13.09
C GLU A 23 24.99 4.51 12.04
N VAL A 24 23.78 4.00 12.24
CA VAL A 24 22.64 4.27 11.34
C VAL A 24 22.29 5.75 11.34
N LYS A 25 22.31 6.40 12.51
CA LYS A 25 22.09 7.85 12.62
C LYS A 25 23.12 8.63 11.79
N ALA A 26 24.40 8.31 11.93
CA ALA A 26 25.47 9.01 11.21
C ALA A 26 25.34 8.84 9.68
N LEU A 27 24.97 7.64 9.22
CA LEU A 27 24.73 7.39 7.80
C LEU A 27 23.55 8.23 7.27
N ILE A 28 22.44 8.27 8.00
CA ILE A 28 21.26 9.06 7.62
C ILE A 28 21.59 10.56 7.60
N GLU A 29 22.31 11.06 8.60
CA GLU A 29 22.75 12.47 8.65
C GLU A 29 23.61 12.83 7.42
N ARG A 30 24.55 11.96 7.05
CA ARG A 30 25.37 12.15 5.86
C ARG A 30 24.52 12.14 4.58
N ALA A 31 23.58 11.21 4.45
CA ALA A 31 22.70 11.13 3.28
C ALA A 31 21.80 12.37 3.16
N ALA A 32 21.21 12.81 4.28
CA ALA A 32 20.39 14.02 4.32
C ALA A 32 21.18 15.26 3.88
N ALA A 33 22.43 15.39 4.36
CA ALA A 33 23.34 16.47 3.98
C ALA A 33 23.67 16.46 2.47
N LEU A 34 23.95 15.28 1.90
CA LEU A 34 24.20 15.13 0.46
C LEU A 34 22.98 15.51 -0.39
N MET A 35 21.77 15.24 0.12
CA MET A 35 20.51 15.59 -0.52
C MET A 35 20.06 17.04 -0.26
N GLY A 36 20.83 17.82 0.50
CA GLY A 36 20.46 19.20 0.86
C GLY A 36 19.18 19.30 1.69
N SER A 37 18.88 18.27 2.49
CA SER A 37 17.64 18.12 3.24
C SER A 37 17.90 17.93 4.74
N THR A 38 16.88 18.15 5.56
CA THR A 38 16.97 17.81 6.99
C THR A 38 16.85 16.30 7.17
N VAL A 39 17.41 15.77 8.26
CA VAL A 39 17.28 14.34 8.63
C VAL A 39 15.82 13.89 8.62
N SER A 40 14.93 14.67 9.25
CA SER A 40 13.50 14.35 9.27
C SER A 40 12.88 14.33 7.88
N SER A 41 13.20 15.30 7.02
CA SER A 41 12.67 15.34 5.65
C SER A 41 13.18 14.15 4.82
N TYR A 42 14.47 13.83 4.94
CA TYR A 42 15.09 12.71 4.25
C TYR A 42 14.45 11.38 4.67
N ILE A 43 14.29 11.15 5.97
CA ILE A 43 13.66 9.94 6.51
C ILE A 43 12.21 9.85 6.02
N SER A 44 11.42 10.93 6.18
CA SER A 44 10.01 10.94 5.77
C SER A 44 9.84 10.64 4.29
N GLN A 45 10.63 11.28 3.42
CA GLN A 45 10.56 11.06 1.98
C GLN A 45 10.92 9.61 1.61
N THR A 46 12.04 9.12 2.14
CA THR A 46 12.53 7.76 1.86
C THR A 46 11.54 6.69 2.34
N MET A 47 10.99 6.87 3.54
CA MET A 47 9.98 5.96 4.10
C MET A 47 8.70 6.00 3.28
N TYR A 48 8.24 7.17 2.85
CA TYR A 48 7.02 7.31 2.05
C TYR A 48 7.15 6.63 0.69
N GLU A 49 8.25 6.87 -0.04
CA GLU A 49 8.52 6.22 -1.32
C GLU A 49 8.61 4.70 -1.20
N THR A 50 9.32 4.22 -0.18
CA THR A 50 9.48 2.78 0.06
C THR A 50 8.14 2.14 0.42
N SER A 51 7.34 2.79 1.28
CA SER A 51 6.02 2.30 1.69
C SER A 51 5.07 2.21 0.49
N GLN A 52 5.07 3.22 -0.39
CA GLN A 52 4.26 3.18 -1.60
C GLN A 52 4.61 1.98 -2.50
N ARG A 53 5.91 1.69 -2.66
CA ARG A 53 6.35 0.54 -3.44
C ARG A 53 5.88 -0.78 -2.82
N VAL A 54 6.07 -0.95 -1.51
CA VAL A 54 5.67 -2.16 -0.79
C VAL A 54 4.16 -2.40 -0.89
N VAL A 55 3.35 -1.35 -0.74
CA VAL A 55 1.89 -1.45 -0.89
C VAL A 55 1.51 -1.79 -2.33
N ALA A 56 2.10 -1.09 -3.31
CA ALA A 56 1.82 -1.37 -4.72
C ALA A 56 2.19 -2.79 -5.14
N GLU A 57 3.30 -3.34 -4.64
CA GLU A 57 3.73 -4.72 -4.89
C GLU A 57 2.75 -5.76 -4.33
N GLN A 58 2.06 -5.47 -3.22
CA GLN A 58 1.04 -6.38 -2.67
C GLN A 58 -0.31 -6.22 -3.37
N ASP A 59 -0.69 -4.99 -3.72
CA ASP A 59 -2.01 -4.70 -4.28
C ASP A 59 -2.09 -4.92 -5.80
N THR A 60 -0.94 -4.95 -6.49
CA THR A 60 -0.88 -5.06 -7.96
C THR A 60 -0.40 -6.44 -8.40
N LEU A 61 -1.28 -7.18 -9.06
CA LEU A 61 -0.91 -8.39 -9.79
C LEU A 61 -0.44 -8.01 -11.20
N THR A 62 0.85 -8.17 -11.49
CA THR A 62 1.39 -7.97 -12.85
C THR A 62 1.24 -9.26 -13.63
N LEU A 63 0.46 -9.24 -14.72
CA LEU A 63 0.24 -10.38 -15.60
C LEU A 63 1.17 -10.33 -16.82
N SER A 64 1.64 -11.48 -17.29
CA SER A 64 2.23 -11.60 -18.63
C SER A 64 1.17 -11.31 -19.69
N ASP A 65 1.54 -10.97 -20.93
CA ASP A 65 0.55 -10.75 -22.01
C ASP A 65 -0.37 -11.96 -22.19
N ARG A 66 0.18 -13.18 -22.11
CA ARG A 66 -0.61 -14.43 -22.20
C ARG A 66 -1.63 -14.53 -21.06
N ASP A 67 -1.21 -14.27 -19.83
CA ASP A 67 -2.08 -14.41 -18.67
C ASP A 67 -3.10 -13.26 -18.60
N ARG A 68 -2.74 -12.07 -19.09
CA ARG A 68 -3.66 -10.94 -19.31
C ARG A 68 -4.75 -11.32 -20.30
N ASP A 69 -4.40 -11.87 -21.45
CA ASP A 69 -5.37 -12.25 -22.48
C ASP A 69 -6.31 -13.37 -21.97
N ALA A 70 -5.76 -14.34 -21.22
CA ALA A 70 -6.56 -15.36 -20.56
C ALA A 70 -7.51 -14.78 -19.51
N PHE A 71 -7.04 -13.82 -18.70
CA PHE A 71 -7.84 -13.13 -17.70
C PHE A 71 -8.97 -12.31 -18.34
N LEU A 72 -8.67 -11.52 -19.37
CA LEU A 72 -9.67 -10.73 -20.10
C LEU A 72 -10.71 -11.63 -20.78
N ASN A 73 -10.28 -12.73 -21.40
CA ASN A 73 -11.21 -13.70 -21.99
C ASN A 73 -12.14 -14.29 -20.93
N ALA A 74 -11.62 -14.64 -19.75
CA ALA A 74 -12.43 -15.16 -18.65
C ALA A 74 -13.45 -14.14 -18.10
N LEU A 75 -13.13 -12.84 -18.15
CA LEU A 75 -14.08 -11.77 -17.80
C LEU A 75 -15.17 -11.59 -18.85
N GLU A 76 -14.81 -11.63 -20.14
CA GLU A 76 -15.76 -11.49 -21.25
C GLU A 76 -16.64 -12.74 -21.44
N ASN A 77 -16.07 -13.91 -21.17
CA ASN A 77 -16.70 -15.22 -21.34
C ASN A 77 -16.65 -16.00 -20.03
N PRO A 78 -17.43 -15.59 -19.01
CA PRO A 78 -17.41 -16.24 -17.71
C PRO A 78 -17.86 -17.70 -17.83
N ALA A 79 -17.02 -18.63 -17.36
CA ALA A 79 -17.37 -20.03 -17.29
C ALA A 79 -18.50 -20.25 -16.28
N LYS A 80 -19.34 -21.26 -16.54
CA LYS A 80 -20.35 -21.67 -15.56
C LYS A 80 -19.66 -22.24 -14.31
N PRO A 81 -20.16 -21.93 -13.10
CA PRO A 81 -19.66 -22.53 -11.87
C PRO A 81 -19.67 -24.05 -11.95
N THR A 82 -18.60 -24.68 -11.46
CA THR A 82 -18.56 -26.15 -11.36
C THR A 82 -19.49 -26.63 -10.25
N GLN A 83 -19.96 -27.88 -10.34
CA GLN A 83 -20.81 -28.47 -9.31
C GLN A 83 -20.15 -28.44 -7.93
N VAL A 84 -18.83 -28.66 -7.87
CA VAL A 84 -18.04 -28.59 -6.64
C VAL A 84 -18.07 -27.19 -6.02
N LEU A 85 -17.93 -26.13 -6.82
CA LEU A 85 -17.99 -24.75 -6.33
C LEU A 85 -19.40 -24.41 -5.80
N ILE A 86 -20.43 -24.88 -6.47
CA ILE A 86 -21.84 -24.70 -6.06
C ILE A 86 -22.09 -25.38 -4.72
N ASP A 87 -21.61 -26.60 -4.54
CA ASP A 87 -21.84 -27.36 -3.30
C ASP A 87 -21.04 -26.79 -2.12
N LEU A 88 -19.83 -26.27 -2.36
CA LEU A 88 -19.02 -25.61 -1.33
C LEU A 88 -19.66 -24.31 -0.82
N MET A 89 -20.17 -23.46 -1.73
CA MET A 89 -20.85 -22.21 -1.36
C MET A 89 -22.14 -22.42 -0.56
N LYS A 90 -22.79 -23.60 -0.70
CA LYS A 90 -23.98 -23.97 0.09
C LYS A 90 -23.64 -24.47 1.50
N LEU A 91 -22.41 -24.93 1.73
CA LEU A 91 -21.96 -25.46 3.02
C LEU A 91 -21.51 -24.35 3.97
N SER A 92 -21.15 -23.18 3.44
CA SER A 92 -20.71 -22.01 4.22
C SER A 92 -21.84 -21.04 4.59
N ALA A 93 -23.11 -21.44 4.42
CA ALA A 93 -24.30 -20.64 4.70
C ALA A 93 -25.08 -21.15 5.92
#